data_AF-A0AAW0ZY14-F1
#
_entry.id   AF-A0AAW0ZY14-F1
#
_cell.length_a   1.000
_cell.length_b   1.000
_cell.length_c   1.000
_cell.angle_alpha   90.00
_cell.angle_beta   90.00
_cell.angle_gamma   90.00
#
_symmetry.space_group_name_H-M   'P 1'
#
loop_
_entity.id
_entity.type
_entity.pdbx_description
1 polymer ?
#
loop_
_entity_poly.entity_id
_entity_poly.type
_entity_poly.pdbx_seq_one_letter_code
_entity_poly.pdbx_strand_id
1 'polypeptide(L)'
;MRTLYRGIFVPIITYAAARWADKLNVHHKRKLRQAQRSALPRVTKAYRTISTEALCVIAGAALIKLVAKKKKRSLYYLRKGREFQHFSIRHEPQQQQTKTELERSKHIIRDETVRKWQEEWDASQKGRITYRFHSNIQDRLSARWIHHNHYMVQMLSGHGNFKANLRKLGLIETEICTCGETDTVEHVIFECTY
;
A
#
# COMPACT_ATOMS: atom_id res chain seq x y z
N MET A 1 -10.78 2.04 10.93
CA MET A 1 -10.92 1.55 9.54
C MET A 1 -9.70 0.78 9.01
N ARG A 2 -8.44 1.24 9.20
CA ARG A 2 -7.24 0.47 8.79
C ARG A 2 -7.18 -0.95 9.39
N THR A 3 -7.72 -1.10 10.60
CA THR A 3 -7.88 -2.39 11.30
C THR A 3 -8.77 -3.37 10.54
N LEU A 4 -9.89 -2.93 9.95
CA LEU A 4 -10.79 -3.81 9.20
C LEU A 4 -10.12 -4.33 7.92
N TYR A 5 -9.39 -3.47 7.21
CA TYR A 5 -8.65 -3.89 6.02
C TYR A 5 -7.59 -4.95 6.35
N ARG A 6 -6.82 -4.73 7.42
CA ARG A 6 -5.77 -5.66 7.85
C ARG A 6 -6.32 -6.93 8.51
N GLY A 7 -7.42 -6.82 9.25
CA GLY A 7 -8.01 -7.91 10.03
C GLY A 7 -8.98 -8.79 9.26
N ILE A 8 -9.64 -8.26 8.24
CA ILE A 8 -10.68 -8.99 7.47
C ILE A 8 -10.23 -9.18 6.02
N PHE A 9 -10.04 -8.07 5.30
CA PHE A 9 -9.80 -8.13 3.85
C PHE A 9 -8.50 -8.88 3.51
N VAL A 10 -7.37 -8.51 4.13
CA VAL A 10 -6.08 -9.13 3.84
C VAL A 10 -6.08 -10.64 4.15
N PRO A 11 -6.50 -11.12 5.34
CA PRO A 11 -6.53 -12.54 5.65
C PRO A 11 -7.39 -13.37 4.70
N ILE A 12 -8.60 -12.89 4.36
CA ILE A 12 -9.51 -13.59 3.43
C ILE A 12 -8.85 -13.75 2.07
N ILE A 13 -8.38 -12.65 1.48
CA ILE A 13 -7.80 -12.70 0.12
C ILE A 13 -6.52 -13.52 0.09
N THR A 14 -5.74 -13.54 1.16
CA THR A 14 -4.41 -14.18 1.19
C THR A 14 -4.38 -15.53 1.90
N TYR A 15 -5.53 -16.11 2.25
CA TYR A 15 -5.65 -17.36 3.01
C TYR A 15 -4.79 -18.49 2.41
N ALA A 16 -4.93 -18.73 1.10
CA ALA A 16 -4.20 -19.79 0.38
C ALA A 16 -2.98 -19.27 -0.43
N ALA A 17 -2.41 -18.11 -0.07
CA ALA A 17 -1.37 -17.46 -0.88
C ALA A 17 -0.17 -18.36 -1.19
N ALA A 18 0.17 -19.32 -0.31
CA ALA A 18 1.25 -20.27 -0.56
C ALA A 18 1.06 -21.12 -1.83
N ARG A 19 -0.18 -21.38 -2.24
CA ARG A 19 -0.51 -22.20 -3.43
C ARG A 19 -0.51 -21.41 -4.73
N TRP A 20 -0.93 -20.15 -4.70
CA TRP A 20 -1.21 -19.39 -5.93
C TRP A 20 -0.35 -18.14 -6.14
N ALA A 21 0.39 -17.63 -5.14
CA ALA A 21 1.08 -16.33 -5.24
C ALA A 21 2.05 -16.21 -6.43
N ASP A 22 2.66 -17.33 -6.86
CA ASP A 22 3.59 -17.35 -7.99
C ASP A 22 2.93 -17.73 -9.32
N LYS A 23 1.67 -18.21 -9.29
CA LYS A 23 0.89 -18.60 -10.49
C LYS A 23 0.00 -17.46 -10.99
N LEU A 24 0.29 -16.22 -10.63
CA LEU A 24 -0.50 -15.05 -11.00
C LEU A 24 -0.22 -14.58 -12.42
N ASN A 25 -1.17 -14.78 -13.33
CA ASN A 25 -1.18 -14.15 -14.66
C ASN A 25 -1.66 -12.69 -14.59
N VAL A 26 -1.68 -12.00 -15.74
CA VAL A 26 -2.10 -10.58 -15.85
C VAL A 26 -3.57 -10.40 -15.42
N HIS A 27 -4.45 -11.33 -15.79
CA HIS A 27 -5.86 -11.30 -15.42
C HIS A 27 -6.06 -11.41 -13.90
N HIS A 28 -5.42 -12.36 -13.25
CA HIS A 28 -5.46 -12.54 -11.79
C HIS A 28 -4.95 -11.29 -11.07
N LYS A 29 -3.82 -10.72 -11.52
CA LYS A 29 -3.28 -9.46 -10.96
C LYS A 29 -4.29 -8.32 -11.08
N ARG A 30 -5.02 -8.21 -12.20
CA ARG A 30 -6.06 -7.20 -12.40
C ARG A 30 -7.26 -7.40 -11.47
N LYS A 31 -7.77 -8.64 -11.34
CA LYS A 31 -8.87 -8.96 -10.42
C LYS A 31 -8.51 -8.68 -8.96
N LEU A 32 -7.29 -9.04 -8.56
CA LEU A 32 -6.75 -8.70 -7.24
C LEU A 32 -6.71 -7.20 -6.97
N ARG A 33 -6.26 -6.40 -7.96
CA ARG A 33 -6.29 -4.93 -7.87
C ARG A 33 -7.72 -4.39 -7.77
N GLN A 34 -8.67 -4.93 -8.52
CA GLN A 34 -10.08 -4.54 -8.44
C GLN A 34 -10.67 -4.83 -7.06
N ALA A 35 -10.44 -6.03 -6.53
CA ALA A 35 -10.88 -6.41 -5.18
C ALA A 35 -10.31 -5.46 -4.12
N GLN A 36 -8.99 -5.19 -4.19
CA GLN A 36 -8.33 -4.26 -3.27
C GLN A 36 -8.88 -2.83 -3.40
N ARG A 37 -9.14 -2.37 -4.64
CA ARG A 37 -9.72 -1.06 -4.92
C ARG A 37 -11.14 -0.92 -4.35
N SER A 38 -11.91 -2.00 -4.25
CA SER A 38 -13.22 -1.93 -3.60
C SER A 38 -13.11 -1.63 -2.10
N ALA A 39 -12.04 -2.08 -1.44
CA ALA A 39 -11.86 -1.93 0.00
C ALA A 39 -11.17 -0.61 0.39
N LEU A 40 -10.13 -0.18 -0.37
CA LEU A 40 -9.27 0.93 0.03
C LEU A 40 -9.99 2.28 0.22
N PRO A 41 -10.89 2.74 -0.68
CA PRO A 41 -11.59 4.03 -0.50
C PRO A 41 -12.42 4.09 0.78
N ARG A 42 -12.97 2.95 1.23
CA ARG A 42 -13.72 2.87 2.50
C ARG A 42 -12.82 3.06 3.71
N VAL A 43 -11.55 2.71 3.59
CA VAL A 43 -10.54 2.86 4.64
C VAL A 43 -9.99 4.28 4.68
N THR A 44 -9.72 4.84 3.51
CA THR A 44 -9.08 6.15 3.37
C THR A 44 -10.07 7.31 3.33
N LYS A 45 -11.35 7.07 3.02
CA LYS A 45 -12.36 8.09 2.66
C LYS A 45 -12.00 8.86 1.39
N ALA A 46 -11.26 8.21 0.49
CA ALA A 46 -10.86 8.75 -0.79
C ALA A 46 -12.00 8.77 -1.82
N TYR A 47 -11.95 9.72 -2.75
CA TYR A 47 -12.74 9.65 -3.99
C TYR A 47 -12.47 8.38 -4.77
N ARG A 48 -13.51 7.88 -5.46
CA ARG A 48 -13.46 6.66 -6.27
C ARG A 48 -12.57 6.79 -7.51
N THR A 49 -12.21 8.01 -7.91
CA THR A 49 -11.38 8.31 -9.09
C THR A 49 -9.88 8.19 -8.80
N ILE A 50 -9.45 8.28 -7.53
CA ILE A 50 -8.03 8.19 -7.15
C ILE A 50 -7.45 6.83 -7.57
N SER A 51 -6.25 6.82 -8.17
CA SER A 51 -5.59 5.58 -8.62
C SER A 51 -5.36 4.57 -7.48
N THR A 52 -5.34 3.27 -7.79
CA THR A 52 -5.15 2.23 -6.76
C THR A 52 -3.75 2.32 -6.16
N GLU A 53 -2.78 2.71 -6.97
CA GLU A 53 -1.40 2.95 -6.60
C GLU A 53 -1.32 4.05 -5.53
N ALA A 54 -1.92 5.23 -5.77
CA ALA A 54 -2.01 6.30 -4.78
C ALA A 54 -2.76 5.86 -3.51
N LEU A 55 -3.89 5.16 -3.64
CA LEU A 55 -4.65 4.65 -2.49
C LEU A 55 -3.82 3.73 -1.60
N CYS A 56 -3.01 2.85 -2.19
CA CYS A 56 -2.12 1.95 -1.46
C CYS A 56 -1.10 2.76 -0.64
N VAL A 57 -0.48 3.77 -1.24
CA VAL A 57 0.51 4.65 -0.58
C VAL A 57 -0.16 5.45 0.54
N ILE A 58 -1.27 6.14 0.24
CA ILE A 58 -2.04 6.90 1.22
C ILE A 58 -2.49 6.00 2.37
N ALA A 59 -3.00 4.80 2.12
CA ALA A 59 -3.41 3.85 3.16
C ALA A 59 -2.24 3.23 3.96
N GLY A 60 -1.01 3.34 3.46
CA GLY A 60 0.15 2.61 3.98
C GLY A 60 -0.09 1.10 3.90
N ALA A 61 -0.61 0.63 2.76
CA ALA A 61 -0.96 -0.75 2.46
C ALA A 61 -0.46 -1.15 1.07
N ALA A 62 0.53 -2.05 1.02
CA ALA A 62 1.07 -2.56 -0.24
C ALA A 62 -0.01 -3.26 -1.10
N LEU A 63 0.26 -3.34 -2.40
CA LEU A 63 -0.57 -4.10 -3.34
C LEU A 63 -0.70 -5.57 -2.90
N ILE A 64 -1.91 -6.12 -3.00
CA ILE A 64 -2.23 -7.44 -2.47
C ILE A 64 -1.38 -8.57 -3.07
N LYS A 65 -0.91 -8.41 -4.33
CA LYS A 65 0.03 -9.34 -4.96
C LYS A 65 1.37 -9.42 -4.20
N LEU A 66 1.87 -8.29 -3.68
CA LEU A 66 3.11 -8.24 -2.90
C LEU A 66 2.87 -8.81 -1.51
N VAL A 67 1.72 -8.51 -0.90
CA VAL A 67 1.30 -9.10 0.40
C VAL A 67 1.16 -10.62 0.31
N ALA A 68 0.61 -11.15 -0.78
CA ALA A 68 0.50 -12.59 -1.00
C ALA A 68 1.87 -13.27 -1.11
N LYS A 69 2.79 -12.68 -1.88
CA LYS A 69 4.19 -13.14 -1.96
C LYS A 69 4.88 -13.10 -0.60
N LYS A 70 4.68 -12.02 0.16
CA LYS A 70 5.17 -11.87 1.54
C LYS A 70 4.67 -13.03 2.42
N LYS A 71 3.35 -13.29 2.44
CA LYS A 71 2.76 -14.37 3.24
C LYS A 71 3.29 -15.75 2.85
N LYS A 72 3.40 -16.05 1.56
CA LYS A 72 4.00 -17.31 1.09
C LYS A 72 5.41 -17.48 1.64
N ARG A 73 6.26 -16.46 1.50
CA ARG A 73 7.64 -16.51 1.99
C ARG A 73 7.70 -16.69 3.50
N SER A 74 6.91 -15.95 4.26
CA SER A 74 6.82 -16.13 5.71
C SER A 74 6.44 -17.58 6.09
N LEU A 75 5.49 -18.20 5.38
CA LEU A 75 5.13 -19.60 5.60
C LEU A 75 6.26 -20.57 5.25
N TYR A 76 7.04 -20.30 4.20
CA TYR A 76 8.20 -21.12 3.84
C TYR A 76 9.24 -21.15 4.95
N TYR A 77 9.64 -19.99 5.51
CA TYR A 77 10.60 -19.96 6.62
C TYR A 77 10.06 -20.65 7.88
N LEU A 78 8.76 -20.49 8.18
CA LEU A 78 8.10 -21.20 9.28
C LEU A 78 7.97 -22.72 9.07
N ARG A 79 8.04 -23.20 7.82
CA ARG A 79 8.01 -24.63 7.50
C ARG A 79 9.40 -25.23 7.45
N LYS A 80 10.38 -24.51 6.91
CA LYS A 80 11.79 -24.92 6.93
C LYS A 80 12.29 -25.13 8.37
N GLY A 81 11.82 -24.32 9.33
CA GLY A 81 12.08 -24.55 10.75
C GLY A 81 11.31 -25.71 11.39
N ARG A 82 10.26 -26.26 10.73
CA ARG A 82 9.42 -27.37 11.24
C ARG A 82 9.71 -28.72 10.57
N GLU A 83 10.20 -28.75 9.33
CA GLU A 83 10.62 -29.99 8.66
C GLU A 83 11.80 -30.68 9.38
N PHE A 84 12.55 -29.94 10.20
CA PHE A 84 13.59 -30.49 11.10
C PHE A 84 13.04 -31.30 12.29
N GLN A 85 11.74 -31.17 12.64
CA GLN A 85 11.13 -31.87 13.79
C GLN A 85 10.44 -33.19 13.42
N HIS A 86 10.22 -33.47 12.13
CA HIS A 86 9.38 -34.60 11.71
C HIS A 86 10.17 -35.83 11.24
N PHE A 87 11.52 -35.82 11.32
CA PHE A 87 12.33 -36.96 10.88
C PHE A 87 13.67 -37.08 11.64
N SER A 88 13.62 -37.48 12.91
CA SER A 88 14.70 -38.26 13.55
C SER A 88 14.32 -38.74 14.96
N ILE A 89 14.04 -40.03 15.07
CA ILE A 89 14.22 -40.79 16.33
C ILE A 89 15.73 -41.02 16.45
N ARG A 90 16.46 -40.02 16.96
CA ARG A 90 17.80 -40.14 17.56
C ARG A 90 18.17 -38.77 18.14
N HIS A 91 18.38 -38.75 19.45
CA HIS A 91 18.75 -37.56 20.21
C HIS A 91 20.18 -37.10 19.85
N GLU A 92 20.29 -36.02 19.08
CA GLU A 92 21.49 -35.18 18.98
C GLU A 92 21.14 -33.76 19.50
N PRO A 93 22.08 -33.01 20.11
CA PRO A 93 21.76 -31.75 20.75
C PRO A 93 21.28 -30.73 19.72
N GLN A 94 20.03 -30.31 19.91
CA GLN A 94 19.25 -29.44 19.04
C GLN A 94 19.86 -28.05 18.93
N GLN A 95 20.22 -27.60 17.72
CA GLN A 95 20.31 -26.16 17.45
C GLN A 95 18.89 -25.61 17.27
N GLN A 96 18.26 -25.23 18.37
CA GLN A 96 17.04 -24.43 18.36
C GLN A 96 17.33 -23.12 17.59
N GLN A 97 16.64 -22.89 16.47
CA GLN A 97 16.67 -21.58 15.81
C GLN A 97 16.23 -20.54 16.83
N THR A 98 17.16 -19.67 17.22
CA THR A 98 16.89 -18.70 18.27
C THR A 98 15.80 -17.72 17.79
N LYS A 99 15.00 -17.18 18.72
CA LYS A 99 14.00 -16.11 18.47
C LYS A 99 14.53 -14.99 17.55
N THR A 100 15.85 -14.76 17.56
CA THR A 100 16.54 -13.78 16.72
C THR A 100 16.55 -14.11 15.23
N GLU A 101 16.64 -15.38 14.82
CA GLU A 101 16.69 -15.79 13.41
C GLU A 101 15.36 -15.64 12.69
N LEU A 102 14.27 -15.94 13.42
CA LEU A 102 12.91 -15.73 12.91
C LEU A 102 12.61 -14.24 12.73
N GLU A 103 13.03 -13.40 13.68
CA GLU A 103 12.90 -11.94 13.55
C GLU A 103 13.74 -11.38 12.40
N ARG A 104 14.98 -11.84 12.21
CA ARG A 104 15.80 -11.51 11.04
C ARG A 104 15.09 -11.88 9.73
N SER A 105 14.51 -13.08 9.65
CA SER A 105 13.76 -13.54 8.47
C SER A 105 12.54 -12.66 8.20
N LYS A 106 11.79 -12.26 9.23
CA LYS A 106 10.66 -11.33 9.09
C LYS A 106 11.11 -9.96 8.57
N HIS A 107 12.24 -9.46 9.04
CA HIS A 107 12.83 -8.19 8.61
C HIS A 107 13.19 -8.24 7.12
N ILE A 108 13.96 -9.24 6.70
CA ILE A 108 14.36 -9.44 5.29
C ILE A 108 13.14 -9.50 4.36
N ILE A 109 12.13 -10.30 4.74
CA ILE A 109 10.89 -10.43 3.95
C ILE A 109 10.13 -9.10 3.87
N ARG A 110 10.10 -8.33 4.98
CA ARG A 110 9.46 -7.02 5.01
C ARG A 110 10.21 -6.05 4.08
N ASP A 111 11.53 -5.96 4.20
CA ASP A 111 12.35 -5.03 3.42
C ASP A 111 12.26 -5.31 1.94
N GLU A 112 12.34 -6.57 1.53
CA GLU A 112 12.18 -6.92 0.12
C GLU A 112 10.77 -6.60 -0.40
N THR A 113 9.74 -6.76 0.45
CA THR A 113 8.38 -6.37 0.08
C THR A 113 8.27 -4.86 -0.10
N VAL A 114 8.88 -4.07 0.77
CA VAL A 114 8.90 -2.60 0.69
C VAL A 114 9.71 -2.15 -0.52
N ARG A 115 10.89 -2.74 -0.77
CA ARG A 115 11.73 -2.46 -1.93
C ARG A 115 11.00 -2.69 -3.25
N LYS A 116 10.33 -3.84 -3.40
CA LYS A 116 9.50 -4.13 -4.58
C LYS A 116 8.31 -3.18 -4.72
N TRP A 117 7.76 -2.71 -3.59
CA TRP A 117 6.69 -1.73 -3.64
C TRP A 117 7.23 -0.35 -4.07
N GLN A 118 8.40 0.05 -3.59
CA GLN A 118 9.08 1.27 -4.01
C GLN A 118 9.35 1.27 -5.52
N GLU A 119 9.93 0.20 -6.06
CA GLU A 119 10.16 0.05 -7.51
C GLU A 119 8.88 0.22 -8.33
N GLU A 120 7.78 -0.42 -7.91
CA GLU A 120 6.49 -0.27 -8.59
C GLU A 120 5.90 1.14 -8.44
N TRP A 121 6.23 1.85 -7.37
CA TRP A 121 5.76 3.21 -7.11
C TRP A 121 6.50 4.24 -7.96
N ASP A 122 7.82 4.09 -8.05
CA ASP A 122 8.70 4.92 -8.88
C ASP A 122 8.32 4.76 -10.35
N ALA A 123 8.10 3.53 -10.82
CA ALA A 123 7.77 3.23 -12.21
C ALA A 123 6.34 3.58 -12.63
N SER A 124 5.43 3.84 -11.68
CA SER A 124 4.04 4.20 -12.01
C SER A 124 3.98 5.50 -12.84
N GLN A 125 2.85 5.82 -13.46
CA GLN A 125 2.57 7.20 -13.91
C GLN A 125 1.30 7.76 -13.24
N LYS A 126 0.71 6.97 -12.35
CA LYS A 126 -0.53 7.29 -11.64
C LYS A 126 -0.21 7.75 -10.23
N GLY A 127 -0.99 8.71 -9.73
CA GLY A 127 -0.84 9.22 -8.37
C GLY A 127 0.37 10.14 -8.20
N ARG A 128 0.80 10.83 -9.27
CA ARG A 128 2.02 11.64 -9.26
C ARG A 128 1.98 12.77 -8.23
N ILE A 129 0.82 13.35 -7.95
CA ILE A 129 0.63 14.27 -6.82
C ILE A 129 1.00 13.59 -5.49
N THR A 130 0.42 12.42 -5.19
CA THR A 130 0.78 11.64 -3.99
C THR A 130 2.26 11.31 -3.92
N TYR A 131 2.91 11.07 -5.06
CA TYR A 131 4.34 10.81 -5.13
C TYR A 131 5.18 12.03 -4.73
N ARG A 132 4.73 13.26 -5.00
CA ARG A 132 5.42 14.46 -4.53
C ARG A 132 5.46 14.54 -3.01
N PHE A 133 4.37 14.15 -2.34
CA PHE A 133 4.30 14.10 -0.87
C PHE A 133 4.95 12.86 -0.26
N HIS A 134 4.91 11.73 -0.98
CA HIS A 134 5.33 10.41 -0.49
C HIS A 134 6.09 9.66 -1.57
N SER A 135 7.25 10.17 -1.94
CA SER A 135 8.15 9.50 -2.89
C SER A 135 8.74 8.23 -2.25
N ASN A 136 9.09 8.29 -0.97
CA ASN A 136 9.63 7.16 -0.21
C ASN A 136 8.54 6.42 0.58
N ILE A 137 8.37 5.13 0.28
CA ILE A 137 7.39 4.25 0.90
C ILE A 137 7.73 3.97 2.37
N GLN A 138 9.01 3.85 2.72
CA GLN A 138 9.43 3.59 4.09
C GLN A 138 9.08 4.78 4.99
N ASP A 139 9.33 6.01 4.53
CA ASP A 139 8.98 7.23 5.25
C ASP A 139 7.47 7.33 5.44
N ARG A 140 6.71 7.06 4.38
CA ARG A 140 5.25 6.95 4.48
C ARG A 140 4.82 5.91 5.51
N LEU A 141 5.42 4.72 5.53
CA LEU A 141 5.05 3.67 6.49
C LEU A 141 5.37 4.05 7.94
N SER A 142 6.41 4.86 8.14
CA SER A 142 6.84 5.41 9.44
C SER A 142 5.97 6.58 9.91
N ALA A 143 5.34 7.32 8.98
CA ALA A 143 4.42 8.42 9.27
C ALA A 143 3.09 7.94 9.89
N ARG A 144 3.14 7.60 11.19
CA ARG A 144 1.98 7.14 11.98
C ARG A 144 0.97 8.26 12.28
N TRP A 145 1.39 9.51 12.19
CA TRP A 145 0.57 10.71 12.40
C TRP A 145 -0.44 10.98 11.27
N ILE A 146 -0.28 10.32 10.10
CA ILE A 146 -1.23 10.50 8.99
C ILE A 146 -2.55 9.80 9.32
N HIS A 147 -3.54 10.60 9.70
CA HIS A 147 -4.92 10.16 9.91
C HIS A 147 -5.74 10.31 8.63
N HIS A 148 -6.41 9.23 8.23
CA HIS A 148 -7.26 9.21 7.04
C HIS A 148 -8.60 9.91 7.31
N ASN A 149 -8.65 11.21 7.08
CA ASN A 149 -9.88 11.97 6.92
C ASN A 149 -10.04 12.45 5.46
N HIS A 150 -11.24 12.91 5.11
CA HIS A 150 -11.56 13.30 3.75
C HIS A 150 -10.62 14.41 3.24
N TYR A 151 -10.38 15.46 4.03
CA TYR A 151 -9.51 16.59 3.68
C TYR A 151 -8.06 16.18 3.48
N MET A 152 -7.48 15.42 4.42
CA MET A 152 -6.11 14.93 4.34
C MET A 152 -5.89 14.10 3.06
N VAL A 153 -6.87 13.28 2.69
CA VAL A 153 -6.76 12.48 1.47
C VAL A 153 -6.91 13.33 0.21
N GLN A 154 -7.73 14.37 0.21
CA GLN A 154 -7.76 15.33 -0.89
C GLN A 154 -6.40 15.99 -1.09
N MET A 155 -5.81 16.49 -0.01
CA MET A 155 -4.48 17.12 -0.04
C MET A 155 -3.40 16.16 -0.56
N LEU A 156 -3.35 14.94 -0.02
CA LEU A 156 -2.33 13.95 -0.41
C LEU A 156 -2.54 13.34 -1.79
N SER A 157 -3.71 13.51 -2.41
CA SER A 157 -4.01 12.93 -3.72
C SER A 157 -4.15 13.96 -4.84
N GLY A 158 -4.38 15.24 -4.51
CA GLY A 158 -4.81 16.27 -5.45
C GLY A 158 -6.22 16.04 -6.03
N HIS A 159 -6.89 14.95 -5.64
CA HIS A 159 -8.25 14.68 -6.02
C HIS A 159 -9.16 15.22 -4.92
N GLY A 160 -9.57 16.46 -5.10
CA GLY A 160 -10.41 17.19 -4.16
C GLY A 160 -11.21 18.28 -4.84
N ASN A 161 -11.80 19.14 -4.02
CA ASN A 161 -12.57 20.29 -4.45
C ASN A 161 -11.68 21.47 -4.87
N PHE A 162 -10.59 21.19 -5.59
CA PHE A 162 -9.71 22.19 -6.17
C PHE A 162 -10.27 22.59 -7.53
N LYS A 163 -10.37 23.89 -7.82
CA LYS A 163 -10.99 24.37 -9.06
C LYS A 163 -10.30 23.83 -10.31
N ALA A 164 -8.98 23.65 -10.31
CA ALA A 164 -8.27 22.99 -11.41
C ALA A 164 -8.75 21.56 -11.66
N ASN A 165 -9.08 20.80 -10.61
CA ASN A 165 -9.62 19.46 -10.73
C ASN A 165 -11.10 19.47 -11.17
N LEU A 166 -11.91 20.39 -10.62
CA LEU A 166 -13.32 20.54 -10.99
C LEU A 166 -13.50 20.98 -12.45
N ARG A 167 -12.65 21.89 -12.93
CA ARG A 167 -12.60 22.34 -14.33
C ARG A 167 -12.26 21.19 -15.27
N LYS A 168 -11.26 20.35 -14.92
CA LYS A 168 -10.93 19.12 -15.68
C LYS A 168 -12.09 18.13 -15.76
N LEU A 169 -12.98 18.13 -14.77
CA LEU A 169 -14.20 17.33 -14.75
C LEU A 169 -15.39 18.01 -15.46
N GLY A 170 -15.21 19.24 -15.97
CA GLY A 170 -16.27 20.02 -16.62
C GLY A 170 -17.35 20.54 -15.66
N LEU A 171 -17.06 20.59 -14.36
CA LEU A 171 -18.04 21.00 -13.34
C LEU A 171 -18.09 22.51 -13.10
N ILE A 172 -17.03 23.23 -13.46
CA ILE A 172 -16.93 24.69 -13.32
C ILE A 172 -16.17 25.30 -14.51
N GLU A 173 -16.28 26.62 -14.66
CA GLU A 173 -15.71 27.35 -15.80
C GLU A 173 -14.29 27.89 -15.58
N THR A 174 -13.88 28.10 -14.33
CA THR A 174 -12.60 28.70 -14.00
C THR A 174 -11.81 27.80 -13.06
N GLU A 175 -10.50 27.72 -13.26
CA GLU A 175 -9.57 27.07 -12.35
C GLU A 175 -8.82 28.03 -11.42
N ILE A 176 -9.18 29.32 -11.45
CA ILE A 176 -8.44 30.39 -10.76
C ILE A 176 -8.87 30.49 -9.28
N CYS A 177 -7.88 30.46 -8.40
CA CYS A 177 -7.96 30.72 -6.97
C CYS A 177 -8.34 32.19 -6.71
N THR A 178 -8.81 32.51 -5.51
CA THR A 178 -9.12 33.89 -5.10
C THR A 178 -7.89 34.80 -5.10
N CYS A 179 -6.68 34.23 -4.98
CA CYS A 179 -5.43 34.98 -5.05
C CYS A 179 -4.97 35.27 -6.50
N GLY A 180 -5.68 34.77 -7.53
CA GLY A 180 -5.35 34.98 -8.94
C GLY A 180 -4.56 33.84 -9.61
N GLU A 181 -4.00 32.89 -8.85
CA GLU A 181 -3.25 31.74 -9.38
C GLU A 181 -4.14 30.53 -9.66
N THR A 182 -3.60 29.49 -10.30
CA THR A 182 -4.35 28.24 -10.54
C THR A 182 -4.57 27.47 -9.23
N ASP A 183 -5.82 27.20 -8.88
CA ASP A 183 -6.22 26.46 -7.67
C ASP A 183 -5.92 24.96 -7.82
N THR A 184 -4.64 24.64 -7.60
CA THR A 184 -4.12 23.30 -7.45
C THR A 184 -3.87 22.98 -5.99
N VAL A 185 -3.70 21.70 -5.68
CA VAL A 185 -3.37 21.29 -4.30
C VAL A 185 -2.00 21.80 -3.86
N GLU A 186 -1.01 21.84 -4.75
CA GLU A 186 0.29 22.42 -4.45
C GLU A 186 0.17 23.91 -4.14
N HIS A 187 -0.61 24.64 -4.95
CA HIS A 187 -0.87 26.04 -4.73
C HIS A 187 -1.51 26.28 -3.34
N VAL A 188 -2.61 25.58 -3.04
CA VAL A 188 -3.33 25.73 -1.76
C VAL A 188 -2.45 25.40 -0.56
N ILE A 189 -1.52 24.46 -0.67
CA ILE A 189 -0.69 24.03 0.47
C ILE A 189 0.55 24.92 0.64
N PHE A 190 1.18 25.37 -0.44
CA PHE A 190 2.53 25.93 -0.40
C PHE A 190 2.64 27.39 -0.88
N GLU A 191 1.68 27.88 -1.66
CA GLU A 191 1.84 29.13 -2.41
C GLU A 191 0.72 30.14 -2.15
N CYS A 192 -0.47 29.70 -1.78
CA CYS A 192 -1.63 30.57 -1.60
C CYS A 192 -1.44 31.51 -0.41
N THR A 193 -1.72 32.79 -0.64
CA THR A 193 -1.58 33.89 0.33
C THR A 193 -2.86 34.24 1.07
N TYR A 194 -3.96 33.54 0.81
CA TYR A 194 -5.30 33.75 1.36
C TYR A 194 -5.92 32.45 1.88
#